data_AF-A0A3S3UHC8-F1
#
_entry.id   AF-A0A3S3UHC8-F1
#
_cell.length_a   1.000
_cell.length_b   1.000
_cell.length_c   1.000
_cell.angle_alpha   90.00
_cell.angle_beta   90.00
_cell.angle_gamma   90.00
#
_symmetry.space_group_name_H-M   'P 1'
#
loop_
_entity.id
_entity.type
_entity.pdbx_description
1 polymer ?
#
loop_
_entity_poly.entity_id
_entity_poly.type
_entity_poly.pdbx_seq_one_letter_code
_entity_poly.pdbx_strand_id
1 'polypeptide(L)'
;MKAVTVLFRTCLILGCIMLFAQPLAAKEKNKKADKNPHTIVTKEANTIDELVEMLGEKKCGECHSEIHKEWQQSWHAQSVISPGAIKGIHNFFAIGLPKEWKKPITKAEVMKCYDCHAPVIQYASEKLAVEIGEMVITAHK
;
A
#
# COMPACT_ATOMS: atom_id res chain seq x y z
N MET A 1 59.43 7.66 -10.63
CA MET A 1 57.94 7.63 -10.62
C MET A 1 57.38 6.28 -10.13
N LYS A 2 57.83 5.76 -8.98
CA LYS A 2 57.26 4.53 -8.37
C LYS A 2 56.91 4.67 -6.88
N ALA A 3 57.29 5.78 -6.24
CA ALA A 3 57.07 6.00 -4.80
C ALA A 3 55.77 6.75 -4.45
N VAL A 4 55.15 7.44 -5.42
CA VAL A 4 53.94 8.26 -5.18
C VAL A 4 52.65 7.41 -5.23
N THR A 5 52.68 6.25 -5.89
CA THR A 5 51.48 5.43 -6.12
C THR A 5 51.11 4.52 -4.93
N VAL A 6 52.03 4.29 -3.99
CA VAL A 6 51.80 3.36 -2.85
C VAL A 6 51.06 4.04 -1.69
N LEU A 7 51.24 5.35 -1.51
CA LEU A 7 50.61 6.13 -0.43
C LEU A 7 49.11 6.36 -0.63
N PHE A 8 48.61 6.34 -1.87
CA PHE A 8 47.19 6.54 -2.15
C PHE A 8 46.31 5.28 -1.94
N ARG A 9 46.91 4.08 -1.94
CA ARG A 9 46.17 2.82 -1.78
C ARG A 9 46.00 2.38 -0.32
N THR A 10 46.86 2.82 0.59
CA THR A 10 46.76 2.46 2.01
C THR A 10 45.79 3.36 2.79
N CYS A 11 45.51 4.58 2.31
CA CYS A 11 44.55 5.48 2.96
C CYS A 11 43.08 5.09 2.72
N LEU A 12 42.76 4.40 1.62
CA LEU A 12 41.39 4.01 1.29
C LEU A 12 40.84 2.84 2.14
N ILE A 13 41.72 2.01 2.73
CA ILE A 13 41.29 0.82 3.48
C ILE A 13 41.11 1.13 4.98
N LEU A 14 41.85 2.07 5.55
CA LEU A 14 41.64 2.50 6.94
C LEU A 14 40.46 3.48 7.13
N GLY A 15 40.03 4.18 6.07
CA GLY A 15 38.90 5.12 6.14
C GLY A 15 37.52 4.44 6.28
N CYS A 16 37.37 3.20 5.79
CA CYS A 16 36.07 2.51 5.81
C CYS A 16 35.72 1.85 7.16
N ILE A 17 36.68 1.65 8.07
CA ILE A 17 36.43 0.95 9.33
C ILE A 17 35.85 1.90 10.40
N MET A 18 36.05 3.22 10.27
CA MET A 18 35.57 4.20 11.27
C MET A 18 34.18 4.80 10.97
N LEU A 19 33.52 4.44 9.87
CA LEU A 19 32.14 4.88 9.59
C LEU A 19 31.04 3.99 10.19
N PHE A 20 31.38 2.87 10.84
CA PHE A 20 30.41 1.92 11.41
C PHE A 20 30.37 1.88 12.95
N ALA A 21 30.98 2.85 13.62
CA ALA A 21 30.89 2.97 15.08
C ALA A 21 30.10 4.22 15.48
N GLN A 22 28.84 4.32 15.05
CA GLN A 22 27.91 5.19 15.74
C GLN A 22 27.50 4.50 17.05
N PRO A 23 27.61 5.16 18.21
CA PRO A 23 27.09 4.61 19.45
C PRO A 23 25.59 4.43 19.28
N LEU A 24 25.11 3.20 19.48
CA LEU A 24 23.71 2.90 19.67
C LEU A 24 23.29 3.48 21.02
N ALA A 25 23.21 4.81 21.11
CA ALA A 25 22.42 5.47 22.12
C ALA A 25 20.98 5.07 21.83
N ALA A 26 20.54 4.00 22.49
CA ALA A 26 19.14 3.60 22.55
C ALA A 26 18.38 4.78 23.13
N LYS A 27 17.83 5.62 22.24
CA LYS A 27 16.87 6.65 22.61
C LYS A 27 15.66 5.90 23.13
N GLU A 28 15.57 5.78 24.45
CA GLU A 28 14.42 5.22 25.14
C GLU A 28 13.20 6.03 24.68
N LYS A 29 12.45 5.44 23.75
CA LYS A 29 11.22 6.07 23.27
C LYS A 29 10.23 5.93 24.40
N ASN A 30 10.19 6.94 25.27
CA ASN A 30 9.03 7.19 26.12
C ASN A 30 7.85 7.46 25.17
N LYS A 31 7.22 6.38 24.69
CA LYS A 31 5.95 6.44 23.98
C LYS A 31 4.92 6.83 25.04
N LYS A 32 4.83 8.12 25.34
CA LYS A 32 3.52 8.67 25.67
C LYS A 32 2.63 8.27 24.50
N ALA A 33 1.56 7.54 24.80
CA ALA A 33 0.54 7.22 23.83
C ALA A 33 0.20 8.51 23.08
N ASP A 34 0.50 8.48 21.80
CA ASP A 34 0.05 9.43 20.80
C ASP A 34 -1.43 9.71 21.06
N LYS A 35 -1.77 10.98 21.27
CA LYS A 35 -3.15 11.48 21.42
C LYS A 35 -3.57 12.20 20.14
N ASN A 36 -3.28 11.64 18.98
CA ASN A 36 -3.56 12.17 17.63
C ASN A 36 -4.68 11.34 16.96
N PRO A 37 -5.56 11.97 16.16
CA PRO A 37 -6.91 11.50 15.82
C PRO A 37 -6.94 10.50 14.67
N HIS A 38 -5.90 9.68 14.50
CA HIS A 38 -5.90 8.63 13.49
C HIS A 38 -6.98 7.61 13.87
N THR A 39 -8.08 7.63 13.13
CA THR A 39 -9.21 6.72 13.31
C THR A 39 -8.67 5.29 13.35
N ILE A 40 -8.63 4.71 14.55
CA ILE A 40 -8.48 3.27 14.67
C ILE A 40 -9.80 2.71 14.17
N VAL A 41 -9.82 2.30 12.90
CA VAL A 41 -10.99 1.66 12.30
C VAL A 41 -11.13 0.30 12.98
N THR A 42 -12.03 0.25 13.96
CA THR A 42 -12.31 -0.95 14.77
C THR A 42 -13.50 -1.74 14.25
N LYS A 43 -14.26 -1.19 13.29
CA LYS A 43 -15.47 -1.77 12.72
C LYS A 43 -15.27 -2.05 11.24
N GLU A 44 -15.77 -3.19 10.77
CA GLU A 44 -15.88 -3.49 9.34
C GLU A 44 -17.12 -2.83 8.72
N ALA A 45 -16.99 -2.34 7.50
CA ALA A 45 -18.07 -1.78 6.69
C ALA A 45 -18.83 -2.87 5.92
N ASN A 46 -20.14 -2.71 5.81
CA ASN A 46 -21.00 -3.65 5.08
C ASN A 46 -21.43 -3.11 3.70
N THR A 47 -21.18 -1.83 3.42
CA THR A 47 -21.45 -1.18 2.13
C THR A 47 -20.25 -0.35 1.66
N ILE A 48 -20.20 -0.05 0.36
CA ILE A 48 -19.19 0.89 -0.19
C ILE A 48 -19.38 2.29 0.43
N ASP A 49 -20.62 2.73 0.60
CA ASP A 49 -20.90 4.06 1.17
C ASP A 49 -20.36 4.17 2.61
N GLU A 50 -20.51 3.13 3.43
CA GLU A 50 -19.89 3.08 4.76
C GLU A 50 -18.36 3.15 4.66
N LEU A 51 -17.71 2.44 3.72
CA LEU A 51 -16.26 2.52 3.50
C LEU A 51 -15.82 3.94 3.12
N VAL A 52 -16.53 4.59 2.20
CA VAL A 52 -16.23 5.95 1.74
C VAL A 52 -16.47 6.97 2.85
N GLU A 53 -17.50 6.79 3.66
CA GLU A 53 -17.73 7.63 4.84
C GLU A 53 -16.60 7.45 5.85
N MET A 54 -16.15 6.22 6.09
CA MET A 54 -15.09 5.95 7.07
C MET A 54 -13.72 6.44 6.61
N LEU A 55 -13.38 6.25 5.33
CA LEU A 55 -11.99 6.34 4.83
C LEU A 55 -11.84 7.03 3.46
N GLY A 56 -12.89 7.67 2.94
CA GLY A 56 -12.82 8.36 1.65
C GLY A 56 -11.83 9.54 1.64
N GLU A 57 -11.11 9.68 0.54
CA GLU A 57 -10.03 10.65 0.37
C GLU A 57 -10.47 12.12 0.43
N LYS A 58 -11.77 12.39 0.19
CA LYS A 58 -12.30 13.76 0.09
C LYS A 58 -12.08 14.56 1.38
N LYS A 59 -12.18 13.89 2.54
CA LYS A 59 -11.92 14.48 3.86
C LYS A 59 -10.47 14.96 3.98
N CYS A 60 -9.53 14.26 3.34
CA CYS A 60 -8.13 14.67 3.29
C CYS A 60 -7.98 15.97 2.50
N GLY A 61 -8.75 16.14 1.41
CA GLY A 61 -8.75 17.34 0.56
C GLY A 61 -9.26 18.61 1.24
N GLU A 62 -10.02 18.50 2.34
CA GLU A 62 -10.50 19.65 3.13
C GLU A 62 -9.32 20.40 3.77
N CYS A 63 -8.30 19.68 4.23
CA CYS A 63 -7.08 20.25 4.81
C CYS A 63 -5.88 20.24 3.84
N HIS A 64 -5.84 19.28 2.91
CA HIS A 64 -4.73 19.04 1.98
C HIS A 64 -5.16 19.21 0.52
N SER A 65 -5.75 20.36 0.19
CA SER A 65 -6.39 20.60 -1.12
C SER A 65 -5.46 20.42 -2.31
N GLU A 66 -4.23 20.94 -2.24
CA GLU A 66 -3.26 20.88 -3.36
C GLU A 66 -2.81 19.43 -3.59
N ILE A 67 -2.32 18.77 -2.55
CA ILE A 67 -1.85 17.38 -2.62
C ILE A 67 -2.99 16.44 -3.05
N HIS A 68 -4.20 16.65 -2.54
CA HIS A 68 -5.37 15.86 -2.94
C HIS A 68 -5.66 16.04 -4.44
N LYS A 69 -5.60 17.27 -4.96
CA LYS A 69 -5.80 17.55 -6.39
C LYS A 69 -4.72 16.88 -7.26
N GLU A 70 -3.46 16.96 -6.85
CA GLU A 70 -2.36 16.27 -7.54
C GLU A 70 -2.53 14.74 -7.52
N TRP A 71 -2.84 14.18 -6.35
CA TRP A 71 -3.07 12.74 -6.19
C TRP A 71 -4.25 12.25 -7.04
N GLN A 72 -5.37 12.99 -7.06
CA GLN A 72 -6.59 12.63 -7.80
C GLN A 72 -6.33 12.54 -9.31
N GLN A 73 -5.37 13.31 -9.82
CA GLN A 73 -4.96 13.29 -11.22
C GLN A 73 -3.84 12.28 -11.52
N SER A 74 -3.27 11.67 -10.48
CA SER A 74 -2.15 10.73 -10.61
C SER A 74 -2.62 9.31 -10.94
N TRP A 75 -1.68 8.48 -11.40
CA TRP A 75 -1.91 7.05 -11.60
C TRP A 75 -2.26 6.30 -10.31
N HIS A 76 -1.90 6.83 -9.14
CA HIS A 76 -2.25 6.20 -7.86
C HIS A 76 -3.77 6.22 -7.59
N ALA A 77 -4.45 7.31 -7.96
CA ALA A 77 -5.92 7.38 -7.86
C ALA A 77 -6.64 6.47 -8.87
N GLN A 78 -5.92 6.00 -9.90
CA GLN A 78 -6.44 5.13 -10.95
C GLN A 78 -5.92 3.68 -10.82
N SER A 79 -5.36 3.33 -9.67
CA SER A 79 -4.72 2.03 -9.41
C SER A 79 -5.61 0.85 -9.81
N VAL A 80 -6.90 0.88 -9.50
CA VAL A 80 -7.85 -0.22 -9.82
C VAL A 80 -8.32 -0.16 -11.27
N ILE A 81 -8.65 1.03 -11.77
CA ILE A 81 -9.42 1.22 -13.01
C ILE A 81 -8.55 1.36 -14.26
N SER A 82 -7.22 1.42 -14.12
CA SER A 82 -6.33 1.47 -15.28
C SER A 82 -6.52 0.21 -16.16
N PRO A 83 -6.44 0.30 -17.50
CA PRO A 83 -6.75 -0.82 -18.39
C PRO A 83 -5.96 -2.11 -18.10
N GLY A 84 -4.69 -1.98 -17.70
CA GLY A 84 -3.85 -3.11 -17.33
C GLY A 84 -4.26 -3.74 -16.00
N ALA A 85 -4.51 -2.91 -14.98
CA ALA A 85 -4.89 -3.39 -13.66
C ALA A 85 -6.25 -4.09 -13.68
N ILE A 86 -7.27 -3.45 -14.26
CA ILE A 86 -8.63 -4.02 -14.29
C ILE A 86 -8.67 -5.36 -15.03
N LYS A 87 -7.94 -5.49 -16.14
CA LYS A 87 -7.83 -6.75 -16.90
C LYS A 87 -7.11 -7.84 -16.09
N GLY A 88 -6.02 -7.50 -15.42
CA GLY A 88 -5.27 -8.44 -14.59
C GLY A 88 -6.10 -8.96 -13.42
N ILE A 89 -6.75 -8.04 -12.68
CA ILE A 89 -7.63 -8.35 -11.55
C ILE A 89 -8.84 -9.17 -12.03
N HIS A 90 -9.48 -8.78 -13.14
CA HIS A 90 -10.55 -9.55 -13.77
C HIS A 90 -10.10 -10.99 -14.06
N ASN A 91 -8.97 -11.17 -14.74
CA ASN A 91 -8.50 -12.50 -15.11
C ASN A 91 -8.20 -13.36 -13.89
N PHE A 92 -7.63 -12.77 -12.84
CA PHE A 92 -7.40 -13.49 -11.59
C PHE A 92 -8.72 -13.98 -10.97
N PHE A 93 -9.73 -13.12 -10.85
CA PHE A 93 -11.01 -13.50 -10.23
C PHE A 93 -11.91 -14.37 -11.11
N ALA A 94 -11.98 -14.11 -12.41
CA ALA A 94 -12.90 -14.80 -13.33
C ALA A 94 -12.33 -16.11 -13.91
N ILE A 95 -11.00 -16.25 -13.94
CA ILE A 95 -10.30 -17.40 -14.55
C ILE A 95 -9.40 -18.07 -13.51
N GLY A 96 -8.44 -17.33 -12.94
CA GLY A 96 -7.43 -17.88 -12.04
C GLY A 96 -8.03 -18.63 -10.86
N LEU A 97 -8.86 -17.96 -10.06
CA LEU A 97 -9.51 -18.56 -8.90
C LEU A 97 -10.40 -19.76 -9.26
N PRO A 98 -11.45 -19.63 -10.09
CA PRO A 98 -12.40 -20.74 -10.30
C PRO A 98 -11.87 -21.84 -11.22
N LYS A 99 -11.12 -21.51 -12.28
CA LYS A 99 -10.74 -22.49 -13.32
C LYS A 99 -9.39 -23.14 -13.07
N GLU A 100 -8.40 -22.35 -12.65
CA GLU A 100 -7.04 -22.86 -12.46
C GLU A 100 -6.85 -23.40 -11.05
N TRP A 101 -7.25 -22.62 -10.04
CA TRP A 101 -6.98 -22.94 -8.64
C TRP A 101 -8.16 -23.63 -7.94
N LYS A 102 -9.33 -23.67 -8.58
CA LYS A 102 -10.56 -24.27 -8.05
C LYS A 102 -10.94 -23.73 -6.67
N LYS A 103 -10.76 -22.42 -6.48
CA LYS A 103 -11.06 -21.70 -5.23
C LYS A 103 -12.24 -20.73 -5.43
N PRO A 104 -13.09 -20.55 -4.40
CA PRO A 104 -14.06 -19.48 -4.40
C PRO A 104 -13.35 -18.12 -4.22
N ILE A 105 -14.04 -17.06 -4.62
CA ILE A 105 -13.65 -15.71 -4.22
C ILE A 105 -13.96 -15.49 -2.73
N THR A 106 -13.00 -14.96 -2.00
CA THR A 106 -13.09 -14.62 -0.57
C THR A 106 -12.38 -13.30 -0.33
N LYS A 107 -12.59 -12.63 0.80
CA LYS A 107 -11.84 -11.41 1.18
C LYS A 107 -10.34 -11.65 1.11
N ALA A 108 -9.86 -12.80 1.58
CA ALA A 108 -8.44 -13.14 1.54
C ALA A 108 -7.88 -13.21 0.11
N GLU A 109 -8.65 -13.76 -0.84
CA GLU A 109 -8.25 -13.80 -2.25
C GLU A 109 -8.37 -12.42 -2.92
N VAL A 110 -9.42 -11.65 -2.59
CA VAL A 110 -9.66 -10.28 -3.03
C VAL A 110 -8.52 -9.33 -2.62
N MET A 111 -8.05 -9.48 -1.37
CA MET A 111 -6.97 -8.66 -0.83
C MET A 111 -5.60 -8.92 -1.46
N LYS A 112 -5.39 -10.02 -2.21
CA LYS A 112 -4.11 -10.24 -2.92
C LYS A 112 -3.84 -9.22 -4.02
N CYS A 113 -4.88 -8.60 -4.54
CA CYS A 113 -4.75 -7.49 -5.49
C CYS A 113 -4.98 -6.14 -4.81
N TYR A 114 -5.92 -6.10 -3.86
CA TYR A 114 -6.33 -4.84 -3.25
C TYR A 114 -5.55 -4.42 -2.01
N ASP A 115 -4.62 -5.23 -1.51
CA ASP A 115 -3.62 -4.76 -0.53
C ASP A 115 -2.87 -3.52 -1.03
N CYS A 116 -2.65 -3.42 -2.34
CA CYS A 116 -1.98 -2.31 -3.01
C CYS A 116 -2.94 -1.47 -3.84
N HIS A 117 -3.88 -2.10 -4.55
CA HIS A 117 -4.72 -1.37 -5.50
C HIS A 117 -5.93 -0.69 -4.84
N ALA A 118 -6.43 -1.16 -3.71
CA ALA A 118 -7.52 -0.55 -2.95
C ALA A 118 -7.47 -0.96 -1.45
N PRO A 119 -6.42 -0.54 -0.71
CA PRO A 119 -6.14 -1.06 0.64
C PRO A 119 -7.28 -0.85 1.63
N VAL A 120 -8.17 0.12 1.39
CA VAL A 120 -9.36 0.39 2.20
C VAL A 120 -10.31 -0.83 2.29
N ILE A 121 -10.25 -1.76 1.33
CA ILE A 121 -11.07 -2.99 1.34
C ILE A 121 -10.70 -3.92 2.51
N GLN A 122 -9.54 -3.74 3.15
CA GLN A 122 -9.21 -4.51 4.36
C GLN A 122 -10.24 -4.29 5.49
N TYR A 123 -10.91 -3.14 5.49
CA TYR A 123 -11.96 -2.78 6.44
C TYR A 123 -13.37 -3.14 5.96
N ALA A 124 -13.52 -3.79 4.82
CA ALA A 124 -14.79 -4.33 4.36
C ALA A 124 -15.12 -5.64 5.10
N SER A 125 -16.39 -5.92 5.34
CA SER A 125 -16.84 -7.26 5.71
C SER A 125 -16.49 -8.29 4.63
N GLU A 126 -16.44 -9.58 4.98
CA GLU A 126 -16.23 -10.68 4.01
C GLU A 126 -17.18 -10.56 2.81
N LYS A 127 -18.46 -10.31 3.09
CA LYS A 127 -19.51 -10.16 2.08
C LYS A 127 -19.22 -8.99 1.15
N LEU A 128 -18.91 -7.82 1.69
CA LEU A 128 -18.63 -6.63 0.90
C LEU A 128 -17.37 -6.80 0.05
N ALA A 129 -16.32 -7.41 0.60
CA ALA A 129 -15.08 -7.66 -0.15
C ALA A 129 -15.33 -8.59 -1.35
N VAL A 130 -16.12 -9.65 -1.17
CA VAL A 130 -16.54 -10.54 -2.26
C VAL A 130 -17.35 -9.79 -3.31
N GLU A 131 -18.32 -8.98 -2.90
CA GLU A 131 -19.14 -8.16 -3.79
C GLU A 131 -18.29 -7.20 -4.65
N ILE A 132 -17.27 -6.56 -4.05
CA ILE A 132 -16.31 -5.72 -4.78
C ILE A 132 -15.49 -6.52 -5.79
N GLY A 133 -15.07 -7.74 -5.44
CA GLY A 133 -14.41 -8.65 -6.37
C GLY A 133 -15.29 -9.00 -7.57
N GLU A 134 -16.56 -9.32 -7.33
CA GLU A 134 -17.55 -9.64 -8.38
C GLU A 134 -17.88 -8.43 -9.27
N MET A 135 -17.87 -7.22 -8.74
CA MET A 135 -18.03 -6.00 -9.52
C MET A 135 -16.96 -5.85 -10.60
N VAL A 136 -15.69 -6.17 -10.30
CA VAL A 136 -14.62 -6.12 -11.31
C VAL A 136 -14.78 -7.19 -12.39
N ILE A 137 -15.30 -8.37 -12.03
CA ILE A 137 -15.66 -9.39 -13.03
C ILE A 137 -16.72 -8.84 -13.99
N THR A 138 -17.68 -8.07 -13.48
CA THR A 138 -18.77 -7.49 -14.27
C THR A 138 -18.32 -6.29 -15.11
N ALA A 139 -17.44 -5.44 -14.56
CA ALA A 139 -17.01 -4.19 -15.19
C ALA A 139 -16.06 -4.36 -16.40
N HIS A 140 -15.41 -5.52 -16.55
CA HIS A 140 -14.49 -5.81 -17.67
C HIS A 140 -15.17 -6.49 -18.89
N LYS A 141 -16.49 -6.49 -18.96
CA LYS A 141 -17.26 -7.00 -20.11
C LYS A 141 -17.39 -5.97 -21.22
#